data_AF-A0A319FMG7-F1
#
_entry.id   AF-A0A319FMG7-F1
#
_cell.length_a   1.000
_cell.length_b   1.000
_cell.length_c   1.000
_cell.angle_alpha   90.00
_cell.angle_beta   90.00
_cell.angle_gamma   90.00
#
_symmetry.space_group_name_H-M   'P 1'
#
loop_
_entity.id
_entity.type
_entity.pdbx_description
1 polymer ?
#
loop_
_entity_poly.entity_id
_entity_poly.type
_entity_poly.pdbx_seq_one_letter_code
_entity_poly.pdbx_strand_id
1 'polypeptide(L)'
;MSSSGTSFAGVREVLTRFGLLFCFTKAHLRTMFPWDLAELLDNIQLEYGAELRRVAPAPLARPYVDFVRRLERWVNEVLTEDDPVTPPPAGSGASIEDPIEIPGSDNEAANE
;
A
#
# COMPACT_ATOMS: atom_id res chain seq x y z
N MET A 1 -3.30 -0.87 -43.57
CA MET A 1 -3.10 -1.79 -42.43
C MET A 1 -2.68 -0.94 -41.26
N SER A 2 -3.59 -0.66 -40.31
CA SER A 2 -3.23 0.08 -39.10
C SER A 2 -2.35 -0.85 -38.25
N SER A 3 -1.06 -0.55 -38.11
CA SER A 3 -0.25 -1.20 -37.09
C SER A 3 -0.90 -0.91 -35.74
N SER A 4 -1.46 -1.94 -35.11
CA SER A 4 -1.91 -1.89 -33.73
C SER A 4 -0.70 -1.77 -32.80
N GLY A 5 -0.03 -0.62 -32.84
CA GLY A 5 1.06 -0.30 -31.92
C GLY A 5 0.50 -0.03 -30.53
N THR A 6 1.27 -0.34 -29.49
CA THR A 6 0.89 -0.09 -28.10
C THR A 6 0.49 1.37 -27.87
N SER A 7 -0.64 1.61 -27.21
CA SER A 7 -1.19 2.92 -26.92
C SER A 7 -1.21 3.18 -25.41
N PHE A 8 -0.97 4.44 -25.03
CA PHE A 8 -1.12 4.92 -23.65
C PHE A 8 -2.48 5.57 -23.38
N ALA A 9 -3.42 5.54 -24.32
CA ALA A 9 -4.68 6.28 -24.21
C ALA A 9 -5.47 5.92 -22.94
N GLY A 10 -5.70 4.62 -22.70
CA GLY A 10 -6.42 4.16 -21.51
C GLY A 10 -5.70 4.50 -20.21
N VAL A 11 -4.39 4.26 -20.15
CA VAL A 11 -3.55 4.67 -19.00
C VAL A 11 -3.66 6.17 -18.72
N ARG A 12 -3.63 7.02 -19.76
CA ARG A 12 -3.78 8.48 -19.59
C ARG A 12 -5.15 8.88 -19.08
N GLU A 13 -6.20 8.21 -19.54
CA GLU A 13 -7.57 8.43 -19.07
C GLU A 13 -7.71 8.07 -17.60
N VAL A 14 -7.18 6.91 -17.18
CA VAL A 14 -7.13 6.49 -15.78
C VAL A 14 -6.40 7.54 -14.93
N LEU A 15 -5.17 7.92 -15.31
CA LEU A 15 -4.42 8.95 -14.57
C LEU A 15 -5.21 10.26 -14.41
N THR A 16 -5.87 10.71 -15.49
CA THR A 16 -6.66 11.94 -15.49
C THR A 16 -7.83 11.86 -14.51
N ARG A 17 -8.48 10.70 -14.38
CA ARG A 17 -9.56 10.48 -13.41
C ARG A 17 -9.11 10.67 -11.96
N PHE A 18 -7.85 10.35 -11.65
CA PHE A 18 -7.22 10.57 -10.35
C PHE A 18 -6.54 11.94 -10.22
N GLY A 19 -6.75 12.85 -11.18
CA GLY A 19 -6.12 14.17 -11.18
C GLY A 19 -4.62 14.16 -11.48
N LEU A 20 -4.08 13.04 -11.98
CA LEU A 20 -2.67 12.89 -12.32
C LEU A 20 -2.42 13.22 -13.79
N LEU A 21 -1.40 14.03 -14.04
CA LEU A 21 -0.86 14.21 -15.38
C LEU A 21 0.09 13.05 -15.73
N PHE A 22 0.28 12.77 -17.02
CA PHE A 22 1.19 11.70 -17.45
C PHE A 22 2.65 11.88 -16.98
N CYS A 23 3.03 13.11 -16.61
CA CYS A 23 4.34 13.47 -16.04
C CYS A 23 4.34 13.59 -14.51
N PHE A 24 3.39 12.96 -13.81
CA PHE A 24 3.35 12.96 -12.35
C PHE A 24 4.63 12.35 -11.75
N THR A 25 4.85 12.65 -10.47
CA THR A 25 6.01 12.17 -9.69
C THR A 25 5.51 11.38 -8.49
N LYS A 26 6.37 10.57 -7.85
CA LYS A 26 6.04 9.86 -6.61
C LYS A 26 5.48 10.78 -5.52
N ALA A 27 5.92 12.05 -5.46
CA ALA A 27 5.39 13.02 -4.50
C ALA A 27 3.89 13.30 -4.68
N HIS A 28 3.39 13.31 -5.92
CA HIS A 28 1.96 13.46 -6.18
C HIS A 28 1.15 12.24 -5.70
N LEU A 29 1.74 11.04 -5.72
CA LEU A 29 1.08 9.86 -5.16
C LEU A 29 0.96 9.93 -3.64
N ARG A 30 1.94 10.54 -2.95
CA ARG A 30 1.91 10.73 -1.49
C ARG A 30 0.82 11.67 -1.01
N THR A 31 0.24 12.49 -1.89
CA THR A 31 -0.87 13.37 -1.54
C THR A 31 -2.23 12.71 -1.72
N MET A 32 -2.27 11.48 -2.27
CA MET A 32 -3.50 10.73 -2.48
C MET A 32 -3.84 9.87 -1.26
N PHE A 33 -5.12 9.57 -1.07
CA PHE A 33 -5.51 8.64 -0.03
C PHE A 33 -5.10 7.20 -0.39
N PRO A 34 -4.83 6.33 0.61
CA PRO A 34 -4.46 4.93 0.36
C PRO A 34 -5.48 4.16 -0.49
N TRP A 35 -6.78 4.41 -0.32
CA TRP A 35 -7.82 3.77 -1.13
C TRP A 35 -7.83 4.28 -2.58
N ASP A 36 -7.54 5.56 -2.82
CA ASP A 36 -7.42 6.09 -4.18
C ASP A 36 -6.21 5.49 -4.91
N LEU A 37 -5.11 5.26 -4.17
CA LEU A 37 -3.93 4.58 -4.70
C LEU A 37 -4.21 3.11 -5.06
N ALA A 38 -4.99 2.41 -4.23
CA ALA A 38 -5.44 1.05 -4.55
C ALA A 38 -6.34 1.03 -5.78
N GLU A 39 -7.33 1.93 -5.86
CA GLU A 39 -8.22 2.03 -7.03
C GLU A 39 -7.47 2.43 -8.31
N LEU A 40 -6.48 3.32 -8.21
CA LEU A 40 -5.59 3.66 -9.32
C LEU A 40 -4.86 2.43 -9.85
N LEU A 41 -4.30 1.61 -8.94
CA LEU A 41 -3.57 0.40 -9.31
C LEU A 41 -4.47 -0.61 -10.04
N ASP A 42 -5.67 -0.85 -9.51
CA ASP A 42 -6.64 -1.78 -10.12
C ASP A 42 -7.04 -1.35 -11.54
N ASN A 43 -7.32 -0.06 -11.75
CA ASN A 43 -7.67 0.46 -13.07
C ASN A 43 -6.49 0.37 -14.06
N ILE A 44 -5.26 0.61 -13.60
CA ILE A 44 -4.07 0.47 -14.45
C ILE A 44 -3.84 -0.99 -14.85
N GLN A 45 -4.06 -1.95 -13.95
CA GLN A 45 -3.96 -3.37 -14.30
C GLN A 45 -5.00 -3.79 -15.34
N LEU A 46 -6.22 -3.25 -15.22
CA LEU A 46 -7.29 -3.52 -16.18
C LEU A 46 -6.90 -3.00 -17.58
N GLU A 47 -6.37 -1.78 -17.67
CA GLU A 47 -5.87 -1.21 -18.93
C GLU A 47 -4.66 -1.97 -19.48
N TYR A 48 -3.73 -2.38 -18.63
CA TYR A 48 -2.61 -3.24 -19.03
C TYR A 48 -3.09 -4.54 -19.69
N GLY A 49 -4.06 -5.22 -19.07
CA GLY A 49 -4.65 -6.45 -19.61
C GLY A 49 -5.48 -6.24 -20.88
N ALA A 50 -6.18 -5.12 -21.00
CA ALA A 50 -6.90 -4.74 -22.21
C ALA A 50 -5.93 -4.51 -23.38
N GLU A 51 -4.87 -3.73 -23.14
CA GLU A 51 -3.89 -3.39 -24.16
C GLU A 51 -3.08 -4.61 -24.58
N LEU A 52 -2.69 -5.49 -23.65
CA LEU A 52 -2.02 -6.75 -23.95
C LEU A 52 -2.87 -7.64 -24.88
N ARG A 53 -4.18 -7.75 -24.62
CA ARG A 53 -5.11 -8.49 -25.49
C ARG A 53 -5.25 -7.87 -26.87
N ARG A 54 -5.21 -6.54 -26.96
CA ARG A 54 -5.36 -5.80 -28.22
C ARG A 54 -4.17 -5.98 -29.16
N VAL A 55 -2.95 -6.03 -28.61
CA VAL A 55 -1.72 -6.16 -29.39
C VAL A 55 -1.29 -7.61 -29.64
N ALA A 56 -1.91 -8.58 -28.97
CA ALA A 56 -1.58 -10.00 -29.13
C ALA A 56 -1.64 -10.45 -30.62
N PRO A 57 -0.70 -11.29 -31.08
CA PRO A 57 0.36 -11.96 -30.32
C PRO A 57 1.64 -11.12 -30.12
N ALA A 58 1.66 -9.86 -30.59
CA ALA A 58 2.82 -9.00 -30.39
C ALA A 58 2.97 -8.63 -28.90
N PRO A 59 4.20 -8.46 -28.41
CA PRO A 59 4.42 -7.97 -27.06
C PRO A 59 4.04 -6.49 -26.95
N LEU A 60 3.72 -6.05 -25.73
CA LEU A 60 3.63 -4.62 -25.42
C LEU A 60 4.98 -3.93 -25.64
N ALA A 61 4.94 -2.69 -26.10
CA ALA A 61 6.12 -1.86 -26.23
C ALA A 61 6.80 -1.67 -24.87
N ARG A 62 8.14 -1.77 -24.82
CA ARG A 62 8.93 -1.62 -23.58
C ARG A 62 8.59 -0.35 -22.78
N PRO A 63 8.44 0.84 -23.38
CA PRO A 63 8.10 2.05 -22.64
C PRO A 63 6.79 1.92 -21.84
N TYR A 64 5.81 1.18 -22.37
CA TYR A 64 4.54 0.92 -21.69
C TYR A 64 4.72 0.04 -20.46
N VAL A 65 5.43 -1.08 -20.63
CA VAL A 65 5.72 -2.01 -19.54
C VAL A 65 6.56 -1.32 -18.44
N ASP A 66 7.56 -0.54 -18.83
CA ASP A 66 8.43 0.18 -17.89
C ASP A 66 7.67 1.26 -17.12
N PHE A 67 6.72 1.93 -17.76
CA PHE A 67 5.84 2.90 -17.10
C PHE A 67 4.96 2.22 -16.04
N VAL A 68 4.24 1.17 -16.42
CA VAL A 68 3.30 0.49 -15.51
C VAL A 68 4.06 -0.09 -14.31
N ARG A 69 5.19 -0.77 -14.53
CA ARG A 69 6.06 -1.27 -13.45
C ARG A 69 6.59 -0.18 -12.53
N ARG A 70 6.89 1.00 -13.06
CA ARG A 70 7.34 2.14 -12.25
C ARG A 70 6.20 2.66 -11.37
N LEU A 71 5.01 2.82 -11.95
CA LEU A 71 3.82 3.26 -11.20
C LEU A 71 3.48 2.27 -10.08
N GLU A 72 3.39 0.97 -10.38
CA GLU A 72 3.14 -0.09 -9.40
C GLU A 72 4.12 -0.01 -8.23
N ARG A 73 5.42 0.14 -8.53
CA ARG A 73 6.46 0.26 -7.51
C ARG A 73 6.24 1.49 -6.64
N TRP A 74 6.02 2.66 -7.23
CA TRP A 74 5.82 3.89 -6.48
C TRP A 74 4.58 3.82 -5.60
N VAL A 75 3.47 3.27 -6.10
CA VAL A 75 2.24 3.07 -5.32
C VAL A 75 2.52 2.16 -4.12
N ASN A 76 3.15 1.00 -4.34
CA ASN A 76 3.50 0.09 -3.25
C ASN A 76 4.42 0.75 -2.21
N GLU A 77 5.46 1.45 -2.66
CA GLU A 77 6.35 2.18 -1.76
C GLU A 77 5.58 3.21 -0.91
N VAL A 78 4.69 4.00 -1.52
CA VAL A 78 3.89 5.00 -0.78
C VAL A 78 2.94 4.34 0.22
N LEU A 79 2.28 3.25 -0.16
CA LEU A 79 1.39 2.51 0.75
C LEU A 79 2.12 1.88 1.93
N THR A 80 3.39 1.50 1.75
CA THR A 80 4.21 0.92 2.83
C THR A 80 4.96 1.94 3.68
N GLU A 81 5.17 3.16 3.16
CA GLU A 81 5.88 4.24 3.87
C GLU A 81 5.02 4.87 4.98
N ASP A 82 3.68 4.81 4.88
CA ASP A 82 2.75 5.47 5.81
C ASP A 82 2.28 4.56 6.96
N ASP A 83 2.74 3.30 7.03
CA ASP A 83 2.52 2.47 8.22
C ASP A 83 3.58 2.85 9.26
N PRO A 84 3.24 3.57 10.35
CA PRO A 84 4.15 3.68 11.46
C PRO A 84 4.30 2.26 12.01
N VAL A 85 5.41 1.61 11.67
CA VAL A 85 5.95 0.52 12.48
C VAL A 85 6.03 1.09 13.89
N THR A 86 5.03 0.78 14.71
CA THR A 86 5.12 1.02 16.13
C THR A 86 6.16 -0.01 16.56
N PRO A 87 7.41 0.39 16.89
CA PRO A 87 8.35 -0.59 17.41
C PRO A 87 7.68 -1.23 18.64
N PRO A 88 7.74 -2.56 18.82
CA PRO A 88 7.39 -3.13 20.10
C PRO A 88 8.22 -2.39 21.16
N PRO A 89 7.65 -1.97 22.31
CA PRO A 89 8.38 -1.17 23.28
C PRO A 89 9.65 -1.93 23.68
N ALA A 90 10.80 -1.42 23.24
CA ALA A 90 12.11 -1.93 23.59
C ALA A 90 12.59 -1.20 24.85
N GLY A 91 12.39 -1.85 25.99
CA GLY A 91 12.83 -1.44 27.32
C GLY A 91 11.77 -1.82 28.36
N SER A 92 11.99 -2.68 29.34
CA SER A 92 13.25 -3.01 30.00
C SER A 92 13.14 -4.41 30.60
N GLY A 93 14.22 -5.18 30.52
CA GLY A 93 14.43 -6.26 31.47
C GLY A 93 14.53 -5.67 32.87
N ALA A 94 13.60 -6.06 33.74
CA ALA A 94 13.79 -6.02 35.19
C ALA A 94 13.13 -7.30 35.74
N SER A 95 13.97 -8.25 36.14
CA SER A 95 13.60 -9.35 37.02
C SER A 95 12.87 -8.81 38.23
N ILE A 96 11.62 -9.23 38.45
CA ILE A 96 11.05 -9.38 39.78
C ILE A 96 10.14 -10.61 39.72
N GLU A 97 10.74 -11.75 40.03
CA GLU A 97 10.10 -12.83 40.80
C GLU A 97 9.06 -12.24 41.76
N ASP A 98 7.78 -12.50 41.51
CA ASP A 98 6.71 -12.13 42.43
C ASP A 98 6.72 -13.16 43.59
N PRO A 99 7.12 -12.78 44.82
CA PRO A 99 6.89 -13.65 45.97
C PRO A 99 5.38 -13.67 46.23
N ILE A 100 4.78 -14.86 46.12
CA ILE A 100 3.40 -15.11 46.53
C ILE A 100 3.28 -14.76 48.02
N GLU A 101 2.78 -13.57 48.32
CA GLU A 101 2.48 -13.12 49.67
C GLU A 101 1.18 -13.83 50.11
N ILE A 102 1.32 -14.73 51.07
CA ILE A 102 0.21 -15.43 51.70
C ILE A 102 -0.30 -14.51 52.83
N PRO A 103 -1.51 -13.93 52.78
CA PRO A 103 -2.08 -13.32 53.97
C PRO A 103 -2.63 -14.43 54.86
N GLY A 104 -1.81 -14.87 55.82
CA GLY A 104 -2.24 -15.62 56.98
C GLY A 104 -2.72 -14.66 58.08
N SER A 105 -3.95 -14.91 58.55
CA SER A 105 -4.53 -14.62 59.88
C SER A 105 -4.28 -13.27 60.56
N ASP A 106 -5.37 -12.59 60.96
CA ASP A 106 -5.79 -12.62 62.37
C ASP A 106 -7.19 -11.99 62.59
N ASN A 107 -8.12 -12.85 63.03
CA ASN A 107 -8.99 -12.78 64.20
C ASN A 107 -9.61 -11.43 64.73
N GLU A 108 -10.88 -11.58 65.15
CA GLU A 108 -11.63 -10.88 66.24
C GLU A 108 -12.44 -9.59 65.97
N ALA A 109 -13.76 -9.82 65.90
CA ALA A 109 -14.79 -9.40 66.87
C ALA A 109 -15.59 -8.08 66.73
N ALA A 110 -16.90 -8.29 66.88
CA ALA A 110 -17.97 -7.44 67.44
C ALA A 110 -18.64 -6.37 66.55
N ASN A 111 -19.91 -6.58 66.19
CA ASN A 111 -21.09 -6.11 66.93
C ASN A 111 -22.31 -5.92 65.99
N GLU A 112 -23.35 -6.75 66.10
CA GLU A 112 -24.73 -6.37 66.49
C GLU A 112 -25.62 -7.61 66.67
#